data_AF-A0AAU7A5D0-F1
#
_entry.id   AF-A0AAU7A5D0-F1
#
_cell.length_a   1.000
_cell.length_b   1.000
_cell.length_c   1.000
_cell.angle_alpha   90.00
_cell.angle_beta   90.00
_cell.angle_gamma   90.00
#
_symmetry.space_group_name_H-M   'P 1'
#
loop_
_entity.id
_entity.type
_entity.pdbx_description
1 polymer ?
#
loop_
_entity_poly.entity_id
_entity_poly.type
_entity_poly.pdbx_seq_one_letter_code
_entity_poly.pdbx_strand_id
1 'polypeptide(L)'
;MFDISVLPIFILAVLILAVTPGQDLALIIPSLLNPKAIIFIFAFLLQFADSGRGNLSSQILLLGILMKLSVFIVEASVAFASGYAREWFVANPTRQTKPQYLTGIVLCLLGVSIFFAR
;
A
#
# COMPACT_ATOMS: atom_id res chain seq x y z
N MET A 1 -19.57 -9.67 15.20
CA MET A 1 -19.23 -9.36 16.60
C MET A 1 -18.18 -8.26 16.60
N PHE A 2 -18.56 -7.02 16.90
CA PHE A 2 -17.57 -5.96 17.18
C PHE A 2 -17.21 -6.07 18.66
N ASP A 3 -15.95 -6.37 18.96
CA ASP A 3 -15.46 -6.40 20.33
C ASP A 3 -15.22 -4.96 20.80
N ILE A 4 -16.00 -4.49 21.77
CA ILE A 4 -15.90 -3.12 22.30
C ILE A 4 -14.57 -2.91 23.03
N SER A 5 -13.90 -3.98 23.43
CA SER A 5 -12.63 -3.95 24.16
C SER A 5 -11.46 -3.44 23.30
N VAL A 6 -11.53 -3.52 21.96
CA VAL A 6 -10.49 -3.02 21.05
C VAL A 6 -10.67 -1.55 20.67
N LEU A 7 -11.82 -0.94 20.98
CA LEU A 7 -12.14 0.43 20.63
C LEU A 7 -11.16 1.47 21.22
N PRO A 8 -10.71 1.35 22.50
CA PRO A 8 -9.75 2.32 23.07
C PRO A 8 -8.38 2.22 22.39
N ILE A 9 -7.92 1.01 22.08
CA ILE A 9 -6.64 0.75 21.39
C ILE A 9 -6.69 1.31 19.96
N PHE A 10 -7.82 1.12 19.27
CA PHE A 10 -8.05 1.64 17.94
C PHE A 10 -8.05 3.19 17.92
N ILE A 11 -8.79 3.83 18.84
CA ILE A 11 -8.84 5.29 18.95
C ILE A 11 -7.45 5.85 19.30
N LEU A 12 -6.71 5.20 20.20
CA LEU A 12 -5.36 5.59 20.55
C LEU A 12 -4.40 5.46 19.34
N ALA A 13 -4.49 4.38 18.57
CA ALA A 13 -3.70 4.19 17.36
C ALA A 13 -4.00 5.27 16.30
N VAL A 14 -5.29 5.61 16.12
CA VAL A 14 -5.71 6.69 15.21
C VAL A 14 -5.19 8.05 15.68
N LEU A 15 -5.23 8.34 16.98
CA LEU A 15 -4.70 9.59 17.53
C LEU A 15 -3.18 9.67 17.41
N ILE A 16 -2.46 8.57 17.67
CA ILE A 16 -1.01 8.50 17.47
C ILE A 16 -0.65 8.71 15.99
N LEU A 17 -1.40 8.10 15.06
CA LEU A 17 -1.23 8.28 13.62
C LEU A 17 -1.59 9.68 13.13
N ALA A 18 -2.56 10.35 13.75
CA ALA A 18 -2.97 11.70 13.40
C ALA A 18 -1.97 12.78 13.86
N VAL A 19 -1.24 12.52 14.96
CA VAL A 19 -0.33 13.50 15.60
C VAL A 19 1.14 13.33 15.17
N THR A 20 1.55 12.15 14.69
CA THR A 20 2.92 11.95 14.21
C THR A 20 3.15 12.67 12.86
N PRO A 21 4.12 13.61 12.77
CA PRO A 21 4.44 14.24 11.50
C PRO A 21 5.14 13.20 10.61
N GLY A 22 4.55 12.92 9.45
CA GLY A 22 4.99 11.86 8.54
C GLY A 22 4.11 10.62 8.63
N GLN A 23 2.84 10.77 8.24
CA GLN A 23 1.84 9.68 8.12
C GLN A 23 2.40 8.47 7.35
N ASP A 24 3.35 8.73 6.44
CA ASP A 24 4.09 7.71 5.70
C ASP A 24 4.98 6.84 6.61
N LEU A 25 5.74 7.41 7.55
CA LEU A 25 6.75 6.67 8.33
C LEU A 25 6.10 5.72 9.35
N ALA A 26 5.04 6.18 10.01
CA ALA A 26 4.29 5.38 10.98
C ALA A 26 3.52 4.22 10.32
N LEU A 27 3.16 4.34 9.03
CA LEU A 27 2.59 3.27 8.23
C LEU A 27 3.65 2.34 7.62
N ILE A 28 4.83 2.86 7.29
CA ILE A 28 5.92 2.08 6.67
C ILE A 28 6.42 1.01 7.63
N ILE A 29 6.70 1.32 8.90
CA ILE A 29 7.30 0.34 9.82
C ILE A 29 6.42 -0.90 10.04
N PRO A 30 5.12 -0.79 10.36
CA PRO A 30 4.23 -1.94 10.50
C PRO A 30 3.99 -2.68 9.17
N SER A 31 3.96 -1.95 8.05
CA SER A 31 3.79 -2.55 6.72
C SER A 31 5.01 -3.38 6.31
N LEU A 32 6.22 -2.90 6.61
CA LEU A 32 7.48 -3.62 6.39
C LEU A 32 7.59 -4.85 7.30
N LEU A 33 7.07 -4.76 8.52
CA LEU A 33 7.10 -5.85 9.50
C LEU A 33 5.86 -6.73 9.46
N ASN A 34 4.98 -6.60 8.45
CA ASN A 34 3.76 -7.38 8.36
C ASN A 34 4.10 -8.86 8.07
N PRO A 35 4.06 -9.76 9.07
CA PRO A 35 4.55 -11.12 8.90
C PRO A 35 3.68 -11.89 7.91
N LYS A 36 2.40 -11.51 7.78
CA LYS A 36 1.47 -12.12 6.82
C LYS A 36 1.88 -11.84 5.38
N ALA A 37 2.31 -10.60 5.09
CA ALA A 37 2.79 -10.23 3.76
C ALA A 37 4.11 -10.94 3.41
N ILE A 38 5.05 -10.99 4.35
CA ILE A 38 6.34 -11.67 4.17
C ILE A 38 6.13 -13.15 3.90
N ILE A 39 5.32 -13.83 4.72
CA ILE A 39 5.01 -15.26 4.56
C ILE A 39 4.32 -15.52 3.21
N PHE A 40 3.37 -14.66 2.82
CA PHE A 40 2.68 -14.79 1.53
C PHE A 40 3.65 -14.67 0.35
N ILE A 41 4.52 -13.64 0.34
CA ILE A 41 5.51 -13.45 -0.72
C ILE A 41 6.51 -14.62 -0.74
N PHE A 42 6.98 -15.06 0.42
CA PHE A 42 7.93 -16.16 0.51
C PHE A 42 7.34 -17.48 0.00
N ALA A 43 6.09 -17.78 0.39
CA ALA A 43 5.34 -18.91 -0.12
C ALA A 43 5.15 -18.81 -1.64
N PHE A 44 4.88 -17.61 -2.17
CA PHE A 44 4.72 -17.37 -3.60
C PHE A 44 6.03 -17.55 -4.38
N LEU A 45 7.17 -17.10 -3.84
CA LEU A 45 8.49 -17.28 -4.46
C LEU A 45 8.92 -18.75 -4.50
N LEU A 46 8.66 -19.50 -3.43
CA LEU A 46 8.98 -20.93 -3.34
C LEU A 46 8.30 -21.76 -4.43
N GLN A 47 7.12 -21.34 -4.92
CA GLN A 47 6.39 -22.04 -6.00
C GLN A 47 7.17 -22.08 -7.32
N PHE A 48 8.03 -21.09 -7.55
CA PHE A 48 8.81 -20.98 -8.78
C PHE A 48 10.22 -21.57 -8.64
N ALA A 49 10.62 -21.92 -7.42
CA ALA A 49 11.93 -22.49 -7.13
C ALA A 49 11.90 -24.01 -7.28
N ASP A 50 12.93 -24.58 -7.91
CA ASP A 50 13.03 -26.00 -8.20
C ASP A 50 14.27 -26.59 -7.51
N SER A 51 14.03 -27.46 -6.53
CA SER A 51 15.07 -28.15 -5.76
C SER A 51 15.93 -29.10 -6.62
N GLY A 52 15.45 -29.53 -7.79
CA GLY A 52 16.19 -30.38 -8.72
C GLY A 52 17.18 -29.63 -9.62
N ARG A 53 17.11 -28.29 -9.66
CA ARG A 53 17.87 -27.45 -10.61
C ARG A 53 19.04 -26.68 -9.99
N GLY A 54 19.35 -26.90 -8.71
CA GLY A 54 20.52 -26.31 -8.05
C GLY A 54 20.23 -25.79 -6.64
N ASN A 55 21.03 -24.83 -6.17
CA ASN A 55 20.92 -24.30 -4.83
C ASN A 55 19.65 -23.43 -4.66
N LEU A 56 18.70 -23.94 -3.87
CA LEU A 56 17.41 -23.31 -3.61
C LEU A 56 17.52 -21.87 -3.09
N SER A 57 18.48 -21.59 -2.19
CA SER A 57 18.67 -20.25 -1.60
C SER A 57 19.05 -19.22 -2.67
N SER A 58 19.89 -19.61 -3.63
CA SER A 58 20.28 -18.72 -4.73
C SER A 58 19.11 -18.42 -5.69
N GLN A 59 18.25 -19.42 -5.95
CA GLN A 59 17.06 -19.24 -6.77
C GLN A 59 16.05 -18.29 -6.09
N ILE A 60 15.78 -18.49 -4.80
CA ILE A 60 14.88 -17.61 -4.04
C ILE A 60 15.41 -16.18 -4.00
N LEU A 61 16.72 -15.98 -3.78
CA LEU A 61 17.34 -14.66 -3.79
C LEU A 61 17.18 -13.97 -5.15
N LEU A 62 17.47 -14.68 -6.25
CA LEU A 62 17.32 -14.16 -7.61
C LEU A 62 15.86 -13.79 -7.92
N LEU A 63 14.91 -14.66 -7.61
CA LEU A 63 13.47 -14.42 -7.81
C LEU A 63 12.99 -13.21 -6.99
N GLY A 64 13.45 -13.08 -5.75
CA GLY A 64 13.15 -11.93 -4.89
C GLY A 64 13.67 -10.62 -5.47
N ILE A 65 14.90 -10.60 -6.00
CA ILE A 65 15.49 -9.43 -6.65
C ILE A 65 14.69 -9.05 -7.90
N LEU A 66 14.39 -10.02 -8.77
CA LEU A 66 13.60 -9.79 -9.99
C LEU A 66 12.22 -9.22 -9.67
N MET A 67 11.55 -9.77 -8.64
CA MET A 67 10.27 -9.27 -8.17
C MET A 67 10.37 -7.84 -7.62
N LYS A 68 11.37 -7.50 -6.80
CA LYS A 68 11.48 -6.12 -6.31
C LYS A 68 11.87 -5.13 -7.40
N LEU A 69 12.69 -5.53 -8.37
CA LEU A 69 13.00 -4.70 -9.54
C LEU A 69 11.75 -4.39 -10.37
N SER A 70 10.89 -5.39 -10.64
CA SER A 70 9.67 -5.15 -11.42
C SER A 70 8.72 -4.20 -10.70
N VAL A 71 8.51 -4.39 -9.40
CA VAL A 71 7.70 -3.48 -8.57
C VAL A 71 8.30 -2.08 -8.56
N PHE A 72 9.62 -1.97 -8.35
CA PHE A 72 10.31 -0.68 -8.33
C PHE A 72 10.15 0.10 -9.63
N ILE A 73 10.26 -0.57 -10.80
CA ILE A 73 10.09 0.08 -12.10
C ILE A 73 8.67 0.65 -12.24
N VAL A 74 7.65 -0.12 -11.84
CA VAL A 74 6.25 0.32 -11.90
C VAL A 74 6.02 1.50 -10.96
N GLU A 75 6.45 1.40 -9.70
CA GLU A 75 6.28 2.46 -8.71
C GLU A 75 7.05 3.73 -9.08
N ALA A 76 8.28 3.61 -9.58
CA ALA A 76 9.07 4.74 -10.06
C ALA A 76 8.36 5.42 -11.25
N SER A 77 7.82 4.65 -12.19
CA SER A 77 7.09 5.19 -13.34
C SER A 77 5.85 5.98 -12.90
N VAL A 78 5.09 5.45 -11.94
CA VAL A 78 3.93 6.15 -11.35
C VAL A 78 4.38 7.39 -10.59
N ALA A 79 5.46 7.33 -9.82
CA ALA A 79 5.99 8.47 -9.07
C ALA A 79 6.37 9.62 -10.02
N PHE A 80 7.13 9.33 -11.08
CA PHE A 80 7.47 10.34 -12.09
C PHE A 80 6.23 10.90 -12.79
N ALA A 81 5.31 10.03 -13.23
CA ALA A 81 4.06 10.46 -13.86
C ALA A 81 3.23 11.37 -12.94
N SER A 82 3.18 11.06 -11.64
CA SER A 82 2.48 11.87 -10.64
C SER A 82 3.15 13.24 -10.41
N GLY A 83 4.49 13.30 -10.50
CA GLY A 83 5.25 14.56 -10.43
C GLY A 83 4.89 15.49 -11.59
N TYR A 84 4.89 14.99 -12.82
CA TYR A 84 4.46 15.75 -14.00
C TYR A 84 2.99 16.17 -13.91
N ALA A 85 2.11 15.25 -13.49
CA ALA A 85 0.70 15.56 -13.31
C ALA A 85 0.49 16.67 -12.27
N ARG A 86 1.22 16.63 -11.15
CA ARG A 86 1.17 17.65 -10.10
C ARG A 86 1.56 19.02 -10.63
N GLU A 87 2.64 19.13 -11.39
CA GLU A 87 3.06 20.42 -12.00
C GLU A 87 1.96 20.97 -12.93
N TRP A 88 1.33 20.10 -13.72
CA TRP A 88 0.21 20.46 -14.60
C TRP A 88 -1.06 20.89 -13.84
N PHE A 89 -1.37 20.27 -12.69
CA PHE A 89 -2.50 20.66 -11.84
C PHE A 89 -2.23 21.94 -11.05
N VAL A 90 -0.99 22.15 -10.59
CA VAL A 90 -0.60 23.36 -9.84
C VAL A 90 -0.61 24.61 -10.73
N ALA A 91 -0.30 24.45 -12.02
CA ALA A 91 -0.31 25.54 -12.99
C ALA A 91 -1.68 26.25 -13.16
N ASN A 92 -2.81 25.62 -12.78
CA ASN A 92 -4.13 26.25 -12.93
C ASN A 92 -5.07 25.92 -11.75
N PRO A 93 -5.42 26.88 -10.86
CA PRO A 93 -6.18 26.64 -9.63
C PRO A 93 -7.55 25.95 -9.83
N THR A 94 -8.23 26.24 -10.94
CA THR A 94 -9.53 25.65 -11.29
C THR A 94 -9.45 24.16 -11.65
N ARG A 95 -8.26 23.60 -11.89
CA ARG A 95 -8.06 22.17 -12.19
C ARG A 95 -7.80 21.34 -10.93
N GLN A 96 -7.46 21.96 -9.80
CA GLN A 96 -7.21 21.25 -8.53
C GLN A 96 -8.48 20.80 -7.82
N THR A 97 -9.63 21.44 -8.09
CA THR A 97 -10.89 21.12 -7.42
C THR A 97 -11.57 19.88 -8.00
N LYS A 98 -11.38 19.58 -9.30
CA LYS A 98 -12.02 18.44 -9.98
C LYS A 98 -11.61 17.07 -9.42
N PRO A 99 -10.32 16.79 -9.14
CA PRO A 99 -9.90 15.54 -8.50
C PRO A 99 -10.50 15.33 -7.12
N GLN A 100 -10.67 16.40 -6.34
CA GLN A 100 -11.21 16.31 -4.96
C GLN A 100 -12.67 15.83 -4.95
N TYR A 101 -13.50 16.30 -5.89
CA TYR A 101 -14.87 15.79 -6.03
C TYR A 101 -14.91 14.33 -6.44
N LEU A 102 -14.00 13.88 -7.31
CA LEU A 102 -13.92 12.49 -7.73
C LEU A 102 -13.59 11.58 -6.54
N THR A 103 -12.60 11.94 -5.73
CA THR A 103 -12.25 11.22 -4.51
C THR A 103 -13.43 11.18 -3.54
N GLY A 104 -14.12 12.31 -3.34
CA GLY A 104 -15.32 12.37 -2.50
C GLY A 104 -16.44 11.45 -2.98
N ILE A 105 -16.71 11.41 -4.28
CA ILE A 105 -17.72 10.52 -4.88
C ILE A 105 -17.34 9.05 -4.65
N VAL A 106 -16.09 8.67 -4.90
CA VAL A 106 -15.61 7.30 -4.69
C VAL A 106 -15.74 6.89 -3.23
N LEU A 107 -15.39 7.77 -2.29
CA LEU A 107 -15.53 7.51 -0.85
C LEU A 107 -16.99 7.37 -0.42
N CYS A 108 -17.90 8.22 -0.94
CA CYS A 108 -19.33 8.08 -0.69
C CYS A 108 -19.87 6.75 -1.23
N LEU A 109 -19.49 6.36 -2.45
CA LEU A 109 -19.90 5.08 -3.04
C LEU A 109 -19.37 3.88 -2.25
N LEU A 110 -18.13 3.94 -1.76
CA LEU A 110 -17.57 2.92 -0.86
C LEU A 110 -18.32 2.84 0.48
N GLY A 111 -18.66 3.98 1.08
CA GLY A 111 -19.45 3.99 2.32
C GLY A 111 -20.83 3.36 2.12
N VAL A 112 -21.48 3.64 0.99
CA VAL A 112 -22.75 3.03 0.61
C VAL A 112 -22.59 1.53 0.35
N SER A 113 -21.57 1.10 -0.39
CA SER A 113 -21.36 -0.32 -0.69
C SER A 113 -21.09 -1.14 0.56
N ILE A 114 -20.32 -0.60 1.53
CA ILE A 114 -20.08 -1.24 2.82
C ILE A 114 -21.36 -1.33 3.66
N PHE A 115 -22.22 -0.31 3.60
CA PHE A 115 -23.51 -0.33 4.30
C PHE A 115 -24.42 -1.45 3.79
N PHE A 116 -24.43 -1.70 2.47
CA PHE A 116 -25.20 -2.78 1.86
C PHE A 116 -24.52 -4.15 1.92
N ALA A 117 -23.20 -4.22 2.09
CA ALA A 117 -22.45 -5.47 2.28
C ALA A 117 -22.53 -6.02 3.72
N ARG A 118 -23.38 -5.42 4.56
CA ARG A 118 -23.60 -5.80 5.96
C ARG A 118 -24.74 -6.79 6.11
#